data_AF-A0A1F1ZTU0-F1
#
_entry.id   AF-A0A1F1ZTU0-F1
#
_cell.length_a   1.000
_cell.length_b   1.000
_cell.length_c   1.000
_cell.angle_alpha   90.00
_cell.angle_beta   90.00
_cell.angle_gamma   90.00
#
_symmetry.space_group_name_H-M   'P 1'
#
loop_
_entity.id
_entity.type
_entity.pdbx_description
1 polymer ?
#
loop_
_entity_poly.entity_id
_entity_poly.type
_entity_poly.pdbx_seq_one_letter_code
_entity_poly.pdbx_strand_id
1 'polypeptide(L)'
;MPKSADSGTRAARVAELPRQARTCVPISEVEDRDTASVAGTIRSITRSAHGANPTFDCVVADDTGEVRVRFLGVREISGLLPGRPVAVHGKFCLLGGEMVTLCPAYTLLRGRPSTALR
;
A
#
# COMPACT_ATOMS: atom_id res chain seq x y z
N MET A 1 30.78 -22.18 -4.03
CA MET A 1 30.18 -21.65 -2.79
C MET A 1 28.69 -21.39 -3.06
N PRO A 2 27.74 -22.18 -2.52
CA PRO A 2 26.32 -21.85 -2.67
C PRO A 2 25.98 -20.70 -1.71
N LYS A 3 25.43 -19.60 -2.23
CA LYS A 3 24.98 -18.45 -1.43
C LYS A 3 23.52 -18.67 -1.02
N SER A 4 23.30 -19.45 0.02
CA SER A 4 22.05 -19.49 0.79
C SER A 4 22.00 -18.26 1.70
N ALA A 5 20.90 -17.58 2.02
CA ALA A 5 19.49 -17.86 1.84
C ALA A 5 18.74 -16.52 1.71
N ASP A 6 17.83 -16.41 0.74
CA ASP A 6 16.82 -15.35 0.69
C ASP A 6 15.68 -15.76 1.63
N SER A 7 15.81 -15.38 2.90
CA SER A 7 14.83 -15.66 3.95
C SER A 7 14.57 -14.35 4.65
N GLY A 8 13.49 -13.69 4.25
CA GLY A 8 13.19 -12.35 4.72
C GLY A 8 11.76 -11.94 4.46
N THR A 9 10.79 -12.83 4.68
CA THR A 9 9.45 -12.39 5.07
C THR A 9 9.60 -11.66 6.40
N ARG A 10 9.92 -10.37 6.35
CA ARG A 10 9.75 -9.50 7.52
C ARG A 10 8.28 -9.10 7.52
N ALA A 11 7.62 -9.31 8.65
CA ALA A 11 6.44 -8.52 8.93
C ALA A 11 6.90 -7.06 8.88
N ALA A 12 6.57 -6.33 7.81
CA ALA A 12 6.53 -4.88 7.94
C ALA A 12 5.65 -4.60 9.14
N ARG A 13 6.06 -3.63 9.96
CA ARG A 13 5.26 -3.20 11.10
C ARG A 13 3.86 -2.96 10.55
N VAL A 14 2.92 -3.80 10.96
CA VAL A 14 1.50 -3.55 10.74
C VAL A 14 1.22 -2.35 11.62
N ALA A 15 1.42 -1.15 11.07
CA ALA A 15 0.94 0.05 11.70
C ALA A 15 -0.57 0.00 11.50
N GLU A 16 -1.25 -0.45 12.55
CA GLU A 16 -2.69 -0.36 12.63
C GLU A 16 -3.08 1.11 12.46
N LEU A 17 -4.07 1.34 11.60
CA LEU A 17 -4.56 2.68 11.34
C LEU A 17 -5.02 3.35 12.65
N PRO A 18 -4.58 4.59 12.96
CA PRO A 18 -5.13 5.34 14.07
C PRO A 18 -6.66 5.41 13.98
N ARG A 19 -7.36 5.53 15.11
CA ARG A 19 -8.84 5.63 15.11
C ARG A 19 -9.35 6.79 14.25
N GLN A 20 -8.59 7.88 14.11
CA GLN A 20 -8.91 8.99 13.20
C GLN A 20 -8.79 8.64 11.70
N ALA A 21 -7.98 7.64 11.33
CA ALA A 21 -7.77 7.23 9.93
C ALA A 21 -8.88 6.33 9.38
N ARG A 22 -10.01 6.16 10.11
CA ARG A 22 -11.14 5.29 9.74
C ARG A 22 -12.02 5.86 8.64
N THR A 23 -11.92 7.16 8.35
CA THR A 23 -12.62 7.77 7.21
C THR A 23 -11.68 7.79 6.03
N CYS A 24 -12.00 7.02 4.99
CA CYS A 24 -11.25 7.03 3.75
C CYS A 24 -11.90 8.03 2.77
N VAL A 25 -11.07 8.73 2.01
CA VAL A 25 -11.49 9.55 0.86
C VAL A 25 -11.40 8.70 -0.43
N PRO A 26 -12.15 9.06 -1.49
CA PRO A 26 -11.91 8.51 -2.82
C PRO A 26 -10.48 8.77 -3.26
N ILE A 27 -9.86 7.83 -3.97
CA ILE A 27 -8.49 7.99 -4.47
C ILE A 27 -8.34 9.22 -5.36
N SER A 28 -9.35 9.58 -6.15
CA SER A 28 -9.33 10.78 -6.99
C SER A 28 -9.24 12.10 -6.22
N GLU A 29 -9.58 12.10 -4.93
CA GLU A 29 -9.53 13.29 -4.07
C GLU A 29 -8.21 13.40 -3.29
N VAL A 30 -7.29 12.45 -3.45
CA VAL A 30 -5.97 12.53 -2.80
C VAL A 30 -5.16 13.66 -3.42
N GLU A 31 -4.74 14.61 -2.59
CA GLU A 31 -3.90 15.73 -3.02
C GLU A 31 -2.40 15.43 -2.86
N ASP A 32 -1.58 16.07 -3.70
CA ASP A 32 -0.14 15.97 -3.61
C ASP A 32 0.39 16.55 -2.29
N ARG A 33 1.30 15.80 -1.64
CA ARG A 33 1.94 16.12 -0.35
C ARG A 33 0.97 16.14 0.84
N ASP A 34 -0.22 15.58 0.72
CA ASP A 34 -1.20 15.50 1.81
C ASP A 34 -1.19 14.14 2.54
N THR A 35 -1.66 14.11 3.79
CA THR A 35 -1.85 12.89 4.58
C THR A 35 -3.31 12.47 4.57
N ALA A 36 -3.60 11.37 3.90
CA ALA A 36 -4.96 10.88 3.71
C ALA A 36 -5.09 9.41 4.09
N SER A 37 -6.34 8.94 4.22
CA SER A 37 -6.67 7.52 4.23
C SER A 37 -7.44 7.19 2.95
N VAL A 38 -7.08 6.09 2.29
CA VAL A 38 -7.82 5.54 1.15
C VAL A 38 -8.13 4.07 1.40
N ALA A 39 -9.21 3.58 0.81
CA ALA A 39 -9.53 2.15 0.84
C ALA A 39 -9.82 1.66 -0.58
N GLY A 40 -9.24 0.52 -0.92
CA GLY A 40 -9.39 -0.05 -2.25
C GLY A 40 -9.06 -1.54 -2.27
N THR A 41 -8.92 -2.07 -3.47
CA THR A 41 -8.47 -3.44 -3.71
C THR A 41 -7.06 -3.41 -4.28
N ILE A 42 -6.19 -4.30 -3.80
CA ILE A 42 -4.85 -4.46 -4.36
C ILE A 42 -4.99 -5.05 -5.76
N ARG A 43 -4.58 -4.30 -6.77
CA ARG A 43 -4.66 -4.69 -8.18
C ARG A 43 -3.45 -5.51 -8.61
N SER A 44 -2.26 -5.08 -8.22
CA SER A 44 -1.00 -5.73 -8.55
C SER A 44 0.02 -5.58 -7.42
N ILE A 45 1.06 -6.42 -7.47
CA ILE A 45 2.24 -6.29 -6.63
C ILE A 45 3.50 -6.30 -7.51
N THR A 46 4.55 -5.63 -7.07
CA THR A 46 5.87 -5.67 -7.70
C THR A 46 6.92 -5.81 -6.60
N ARG A 47 7.94 -6.62 -6.86
CA ARG A 47 9.02 -6.89 -5.91
C ARG A 47 10.33 -6.51 -6.57
N SER A 48 11.23 -5.87 -5.83
CA SER A 48 12.58 -5.61 -6.32
C SER A 48 13.28 -6.92 -6.73
N ALA A 49 14.02 -6.90 -7.83
CA ALA A 49 14.85 -8.02 -8.27
C ALA A 49 15.88 -8.43 -7.19
N HIS A 50 16.39 -9.65 -7.31
CA HIS A 50 17.51 -10.10 -6.48
C HIS A 50 18.75 -9.27 -6.80
N GLY A 51 19.48 -8.86 -5.75
CA GLY A 51 20.66 -7.99 -5.86
C GLY A 51 20.38 -6.47 -5.80
N ALA A 52 19.13 -6.04 -6.01
CA ALA A 52 18.72 -4.66 -5.76
C ALA A 52 18.39 -4.42 -4.27
N ASN A 53 18.31 -3.14 -3.88
CA ASN A 53 17.77 -2.77 -2.57
C ASN A 53 16.34 -3.32 -2.44
N PRO A 54 15.99 -4.01 -1.33
CA PRO A 54 14.68 -4.64 -1.20
C PRO A 54 13.54 -3.62 -1.25
N THR A 55 12.59 -3.80 -2.16
CA THR A 55 11.32 -3.06 -2.18
C THR A 55 10.15 -3.97 -2.48
N PHE A 56 9.00 -3.62 -1.92
CA PHE A 56 7.70 -4.21 -2.24
C PHE A 56 6.74 -3.07 -2.57
N ASP A 57 6.12 -3.16 -3.73
CA ASP A 57 5.16 -2.20 -4.23
C ASP A 57 3.82 -2.91 -4.41
N CYS A 58 2.72 -2.22 -4.13
CA CYS A 58 1.40 -2.64 -4.60
C CYS A 58 0.62 -1.45 -5.15
N VAL A 59 -0.24 -1.73 -6.13
CA VAL A 59 -1.21 -0.77 -6.65
C VAL A 59 -2.53 -1.02 -5.93
N VAL A 60 -3.07 0.01 -5.27
CA VAL A 60 -4.38 -0.03 -4.63
C VAL A 60 -5.32 0.82 -5.47
N ALA A 61 -6.45 0.24 -5.87
CA ALA A 61 -7.44 0.92 -6.71
C ALA A 61 -8.84 0.85 -6.08
N ASP A 62 -9.59 1.93 -6.24
CA ASP A 62 -11.04 2.00 -6.02
C ASP A 62 -11.73 2.36 -7.35
N ASP A 63 -13.01 2.72 -7.30
CA ASP A 63 -13.76 3.07 -8.51
C ASP A 63 -13.39 4.46 -9.07
N THR A 64 -12.55 5.22 -8.38
CA THR A 64 -12.17 6.61 -8.71
C THR A 64 -10.73 6.77 -9.17
N GLY A 65 -9.84 5.85 -8.81
CA GLY A 65 -8.45 5.90 -9.25
C GLY A 65 -7.57 4.82 -8.65
N GLU A 66 -6.26 5.01 -8.79
CA GLU A 66 -5.25 4.13 -8.22
C GLU A 66 -4.10 4.90 -7.57
N VAL A 67 -3.54 4.32 -6.51
CA VAL A 67 -2.33 4.80 -5.83
C VAL A 67 -1.30 3.68 -5.74
N ARG A 68 -0.02 4.04 -5.76
CA ARG A 68 1.08 3.13 -5.44
C ARG A 68 1.43 3.21 -3.97
N VAL A 69 1.49 2.05 -3.34
CA VAL A 69 2.00 1.87 -2.00
C VAL A 69 3.35 1.20 -2.09
N ARG A 70 4.40 1.83 -1.59
CA ARG A 70 5.76 1.29 -1.63
C ARG A 70 6.34 1.11 -0.23
N PHE A 71 6.76 -0.10 0.07
CA PHE A 71 7.52 -0.46 1.25
C PHE A 71 8.99 -0.64 0.89
N LEU A 72 9.86 -0.01 1.68
CA LEU A 72 11.31 -0.06 1.51
C LEU A 72 11.92 -1.06 2.50
N GLY A 73 13.00 -1.72 2.10
CA GLY A 73 13.76 -2.66 2.95
C GLY A 73 13.13 -4.06 3.09
N VAL A 74 12.07 -4.35 2.34
CA VAL A 74 11.31 -5.61 2.37
C VAL A 74 10.90 -6.01 0.95
N ARG A 75 10.80 -7.32 0.66
CA ARG A 75 10.33 -7.87 -0.64
C ARG A 75 8.92 -8.44 -0.59
N GLU A 76 8.39 -8.65 0.60
CA GLU A 76 7.07 -9.20 0.83
C GLU A 76 6.45 -8.58 2.07
N ILE A 77 5.15 -8.33 2.00
CA ILE A 77 4.34 -7.92 3.13
C ILE A 77 3.20 -8.92 3.27
N SER A 78 3.09 -9.54 4.45
CA SER A 78 2.05 -10.54 4.70
C SER A 78 0.65 -9.99 4.45
N GLY A 79 -0.09 -10.67 3.57
CA GLY A 79 -1.49 -10.38 3.27
C GLY A 79 -1.75 -9.27 2.26
N LEU A 80 -0.73 -8.48 1.86
CA LEU A 80 -0.86 -7.56 0.73
C LEU A 80 -0.70 -8.33 -0.58
N LEU A 81 -1.81 -8.92 -1.05
CA LEU A 81 -1.87 -9.74 -2.26
C LEU A 81 -2.92 -9.20 -3.23
N PRO A 82 -2.78 -9.43 -4.55
CA PRO A 82 -3.81 -9.08 -5.52
C PRO A 82 -5.20 -9.60 -5.13
N GLY A 83 -6.23 -8.78 -5.34
CA GLY A 83 -7.61 -9.06 -4.96
C GLY A 83 -7.95 -8.81 -3.48
N ARG A 84 -6.97 -8.52 -2.62
CA ARG A 84 -7.25 -8.24 -1.20
C ARG A 84 -7.72 -6.80 -1.00
N PRO A 85 -8.81 -6.58 -0.25
CA PRO A 85 -9.22 -5.24 0.13
C PRO A 85 -8.33 -4.71 1.27
N VAL A 86 -7.93 -3.45 1.16
CA VAL A 86 -6.97 -2.81 2.07
C VAL A 86 -7.34 -1.34 2.28
N ALA A 87 -7.17 -0.85 3.50
CA ALA A 87 -7.11 0.57 3.80
C ALA A 87 -5.67 0.99 4.04
N VAL A 88 -5.27 2.14 3.51
CA VAL A 88 -3.91 2.68 3.54
C VAL A 88 -3.96 4.11 4.06
N HIS A 89 -3.07 4.45 4.99
CA HIS A 89 -2.93 5.79 5.50
C HIS A 89 -1.48 6.20 5.55
N GLY A 90 -1.20 7.36 4.99
CA GLY A 90 0.12 7.92 4.96
C GLY A 90 0.14 9.22 4.20
N LYS A 91 1.35 9.77 4.07
CA LYS A 91 1.59 10.91 3.21
C LYS A 91 1.65 10.44 1.77
N PHE A 92 0.86 11.07 0.91
CA PHE A 92 0.83 10.84 -0.51
C PHE A 92 1.61 11.94 -1.24
N CYS A 93 2.27 11.57 -2.33
CA CYS A 93 3.05 12.47 -3.17
C CYS A 93 2.85 12.08 -4.64
N LEU A 94 2.68 13.07 -5.50
CA LEU A 94 2.65 12.88 -6.94
C LEU A 94 4.09 12.75 -7.47
N LEU A 95 4.44 11.56 -7.97
CA LEU A 95 5.77 11.26 -8.51
C LEU A 95 5.64 10.70 -9.92
N GLY A 96 6.11 11.45 -10.92
CA GLY A 96 6.07 10.99 -12.31
C GLY A 96 4.65 10.73 -12.83
N GLY A 97 3.66 11.45 -12.31
CA GLY A 97 2.24 11.29 -12.67
C GLY A 97 1.50 10.19 -11.89
N GLU A 98 2.18 9.48 -10.99
CA GLU A 98 1.58 8.45 -10.13
C GLU A 98 1.44 8.98 -8.69
N MET A 99 0.30 8.76 -8.06
CA MET A 99 0.12 9.07 -6.65
C MET A 99 0.75 7.97 -5.79
N VAL A 100 1.77 8.31 -5.00
CA VAL A 100 2.60 7.35 -4.26
C VAL A 100 2.61 7.64 -2.78
N THR A 101 2.53 6.60 -1.94
CA THR A 101 2.84 6.69 -0.51
C THR A 101 3.95 5.71 -0.12
N LEU A 102 4.85 6.15 0.76
CA LEU A 102 6.02 5.39 1.21
C LEU A 102 5.82 4.87 2.62
N CYS A 103 6.05 3.57 2.81
CA CYS A 103 5.93 2.84 4.08
C CYS A 103 4.70 3.26 4.91
N PRO A 104 3.49 3.32 4.31
CA PRO A 104 2.31 3.79 5.03
C PRO A 104 1.87 2.79 6.09
N ALA A 105 0.96 3.24 6.95
CA ALA A 105 0.12 2.35 7.73
C ALA A 105 -0.90 1.66 6.82
N TYR A 106 -1.25 0.41 7.14
CA TYR A 106 -2.22 -0.34 6.36
C TYR A 106 -3.05 -1.27 7.24
N THR A 107 -4.26 -1.58 6.78
CA THR A 107 -5.15 -2.55 7.43
C THR A 107 -5.83 -3.41 6.37
N LEU A 108 -5.70 -4.72 6.50
CA LEU A 108 -6.43 -5.68 5.66
C LEU A 108 -7.91 -5.68 6.07
N LEU A 109 -8.79 -5.53 5.09
CA LEU A 109 -10.22 -5.50 5.32
C LEU A 109 -10.81 -6.91 5.16
N ARG A 110 -11.92 -7.20 5.84
CA ARG A 110 -12.61 -8.50 5.75
C ARG A 110 -13.60 -8.59 4.56
N GLY A 111 -13.92 -7.48 3.90
CA GLY A 111 -14.86 -7.38 2.78
C GLY A 111 -14.50 -6.25 1.83
N ARG A 112 -15.19 -6.16 0.68
CA ARG A 112 -14.98 -5.08 -0.30
C ARG A 112 -15.16 -3.73 0.40
N PRO A 113 -14.23 -2.78 0.25
CA PRO A 113 -14.39 -1.46 0.86
C PRO A 113 -15.65 -0.81 0.29
N SER A 114 -16.59 -0.42 1.15
CA SER A 114 -17.70 0.42 0.72
C SER A 114 -17.19 1.86 0.68
N THR A 115 -17.02 2.40 -0.51
CA THR A 115 -16.93 3.85 -0.69
C THR A 115 -18.33 4.38 -0.39
N ALA A 116 -18.62 4.67 0.87
CA ALA A 116 -19.81 5.44 1.21
C ALA A 116 -19.56 6.85 0.68
N LEU A 117 -20.00 7.10 -0.57
CA LEU A 117 -20.05 8.43 -1.15
C LEU A 117 -20.85 9.32 -0.18
N ARG A 118 -20.27 10.47 0.15
CA ARG A 118 -21.00 11.56 0.81
C ARG A 118 -21.84 12.31 -0.22
#